data_AF-A0AAI9W1Z0-F1
#
_entry.id   AF-A0AAI9W1Z0-F1
#
_cell.length_a   1.000
_cell.length_b   1.000
_cell.length_c   1.000
_cell.angle_alpha   90.00
_cell.angle_beta   90.00
_cell.angle_gamma   90.00
#
_symmetry.space_group_name_H-M   'P 1'
#
loop_
_entity.id
_entity.type
_entity.pdbx_description
1 polymer ?
#
loop_
_entity_poly.entity_id
_entity_poly.type
_entity_poly.pdbx_seq_one_letter_code
_entity_poly.pdbx_strand_id
1 'polypeptide(L)'
;MSWGFSDTSRLYALLLGALILSFPLSATGQTPTTEMTVISTHPHDQSAFTQGLEMHEGKLYESTGLYGQSSLRQVDPESGEVLRITMLEDTYFGEGITVVNDSIYMLTWKHEIALIYDIETFDLVANISYSGEGWGLCFDGTHLVMSNGTSELTLRDPSDLSVISIIKVSEGGAEVDLLNELECVGEVIYANIWGSNLIIAIDKSSGNVLQTVDASSLSLGESEDPNSVLNGIAYLSESDAFFLTGKNWSSMHLVSFASEVQEDESESDSLIISILSAIWPIFLIAALIIFLSSMRLLSAFMGFLILLITKRQPEQPREISNIPSQEAEEQ
;
A
#
# COMPACT_ATOMS: atom_id res chain seq x y z
N MET A 1 -33.65 38.42 -35.45
CA MET A 1 -32.25 37.95 -35.48
C MET A 1 -32.09 36.86 -34.44
N SER A 2 -32.28 35.60 -34.83
CA SER A 2 -31.98 34.44 -33.98
C SER A 2 -30.92 33.61 -34.68
N TRP A 3 -29.73 33.56 -34.10
CA TRP A 3 -28.61 32.76 -34.60
C TRP A 3 -28.93 31.28 -34.38
N GLY A 4 -29.11 30.53 -35.47
CA GLY A 4 -29.25 29.08 -35.44
C GLY A 4 -27.87 28.44 -35.32
N PHE A 5 -27.57 27.85 -34.17
CA PHE A 5 -26.45 26.91 -34.05
C PHE A 5 -26.84 25.60 -34.75
N SER A 6 -25.98 25.13 -35.65
CA SER A 6 -26.17 23.85 -36.35
C SER A 6 -25.98 22.66 -35.41
N ASP A 7 -26.74 21.58 -35.64
CA ASP A 7 -26.73 20.33 -34.86
C ASP A 7 -25.34 19.67 -34.72
N THR A 8 -24.40 20.01 -35.59
CA THR A 8 -23.01 19.55 -35.54
C THR A 8 -22.25 20.03 -34.29
N SER A 9 -22.61 21.20 -33.75
CA SER A 9 -21.99 21.78 -32.55
C SER A 9 -22.30 20.97 -31.27
N ARG A 10 -23.44 20.27 -31.25
CA ARG A 10 -23.89 19.46 -30.11
C ARG A 10 -23.18 18.11 -30.03
N LEU A 11 -22.79 17.53 -31.17
CA LEU A 11 -22.03 16.29 -31.20
C LEU A 11 -20.57 16.46 -30.70
N TYR A 12 -19.92 17.57 -31.03
CA TYR A 12 -18.55 17.84 -30.55
C TYR A 12 -18.51 18.15 -29.04
N ALA A 13 -19.53 18.81 -28.49
CA ALA A 13 -19.65 19.05 -27.05
C ALA A 13 -19.88 17.75 -26.25
N LEU A 14 -20.61 16.77 -26.82
CA LEU A 14 -20.81 15.46 -26.20
C LEU A 14 -19.55 14.56 -26.28
N LEU A 15 -18.75 14.68 -27.35
CA LEU A 15 -17.48 13.95 -27.49
C LEU A 15 -16.34 14.52 -26.63
N LEU A 16 -16.30 15.83 -26.38
CA LEU A 16 -15.36 16.41 -25.39
C LEU A 16 -15.79 16.16 -23.94
N GLY A 17 -17.09 16.05 -23.65
CA GLY A 17 -17.59 15.67 -22.32
C GLY A 17 -17.25 14.22 -21.93
N ALA A 18 -17.14 13.32 -22.91
CA ALA A 18 -16.77 11.93 -22.69
C ALA A 18 -15.27 11.69 -22.46
N LEU A 19 -14.41 12.65 -22.83
CA LEU A 19 -12.95 12.54 -22.66
C LEU A 19 -12.45 13.12 -21.32
N ILE A 20 -13.31 13.81 -20.56
CA ILE A 20 -12.96 14.45 -19.27
C ILE A 20 -13.42 13.60 -18.07
N LEU A 21 -14.12 12.47 -18.29
CA LEU A 21 -14.59 11.56 -17.23
C LEU A 21 -13.77 10.27 -17.09
N SER A 22 -12.61 10.19 -17.75
CA SER A 22 -11.65 9.10 -17.57
C SER A 22 -10.52 9.50 -16.62
N PHE A 23 -10.85 10.20 -15.52
CA PHE A 23 -9.94 10.17 -14.38
C PHE A 23 -10.18 8.82 -13.70
N PRO A 24 -9.14 8.00 -13.45
CA PRO A 24 -9.30 6.89 -12.54
C PRO A 24 -9.80 7.51 -11.23
N LEU A 25 -11.01 7.13 -10.84
CA LEU A 25 -11.48 7.37 -9.50
C LEU A 25 -10.48 6.63 -8.62
N SER A 26 -9.56 7.36 -7.98
CA SER A 26 -8.73 6.76 -6.93
C SER A 26 -9.72 6.30 -5.87
N ALA A 27 -10.06 5.01 -5.92
CA ALA A 27 -10.78 4.38 -4.85
C ALA A 27 -9.86 4.47 -3.63
N THR A 28 -10.22 5.30 -2.66
CA THR A 28 -9.70 5.19 -1.31
C THR A 28 -10.26 3.87 -0.76
N GLY A 29 -9.65 2.76 -1.18
CA GLY A 29 -9.93 1.44 -0.63
C GLY A 29 -9.47 1.45 0.81
N GLN A 30 -10.37 1.13 1.72
CA GLN A 30 -9.98 0.79 3.08
C GLN A 30 -9.15 -0.49 3.00
N THR A 31 -7.93 -0.46 3.53
CA THR A 31 -7.07 -1.65 3.59
C THR A 31 -7.83 -2.78 4.27
N PRO A 32 -7.81 -4.01 3.73
CA PRO A 32 -8.45 -5.13 4.38
C PRO A 32 -7.88 -5.32 5.78
N THR A 33 -8.79 -5.48 6.75
CA THR A 33 -8.43 -5.94 8.09
C THR A 33 -8.32 -7.45 8.07
N THR A 34 -7.14 -7.97 8.41
CA THR A 34 -6.87 -9.40 8.41
C THR A 34 -7.32 -10.02 9.71
N GLU A 35 -7.99 -11.17 9.63
CA GLU A 35 -8.35 -11.93 10.82
C GLU A 35 -7.09 -12.55 11.46
N MET A 36 -6.96 -12.35 12.77
CA MET A 36 -5.91 -12.95 13.60
C MET A 36 -6.52 -14.10 14.41
N THR A 37 -5.86 -15.26 14.39
CA THR A 37 -6.24 -16.42 15.20
C THR A 37 -5.17 -16.69 16.25
N VAL A 38 -5.57 -16.70 17.53
CA VAL A 38 -4.69 -17.10 18.64
C VAL A 38 -4.56 -18.63 18.66
N ILE A 39 -3.33 -19.11 18.52
CA ILE A 39 -2.98 -20.54 18.53
C ILE A 39 -2.71 -20.98 19.98
N SER A 40 -1.90 -20.23 20.71
CA SER A 40 -1.56 -20.48 22.12
C SER A 40 -1.17 -19.20 22.85
N THR A 41 -1.26 -19.24 24.17
CA THR A 41 -0.84 -18.16 25.07
C THR A 41 0.16 -18.71 26.07
N HIS A 42 1.26 -17.98 26.25
CA HIS A 42 2.40 -18.32 27.08
C HIS A 42 2.65 -17.22 28.12
N PRO A 43 3.22 -17.55 29.29
CA PRO A 43 3.61 -16.52 30.25
C PRO A 43 4.66 -15.58 29.69
N HIS A 44 4.64 -14.33 30.13
CA HIS A 44 5.63 -13.31 29.83
C HIS A 44 5.99 -12.53 31.12
N ASP A 45 7.22 -12.04 31.18
CA ASP A 45 7.72 -11.30 32.34
C ASP A 45 7.07 -9.89 32.39
N GLN A 46 6.19 -9.66 33.37
CA GLN A 46 5.53 -8.37 33.58
C GLN A 46 6.51 -7.21 33.88
N SER A 47 7.78 -7.49 34.21
CA SER A 47 8.80 -6.46 34.37
C SER A 47 9.49 -6.06 33.05
N ALA A 48 9.27 -6.82 31.97
CA ALA A 48 9.86 -6.57 30.66
C ALA A 48 9.17 -5.41 29.94
N PHE A 49 9.85 -4.29 29.79
CA PHE A 49 9.39 -3.19 28.92
C PHE A 49 9.82 -3.49 27.48
N THR A 50 9.17 -4.45 26.82
CA THR A 50 9.56 -5.01 25.52
C THR A 50 9.72 -3.94 24.44
N GLN A 51 10.88 -3.91 23.77
CA GLN A 51 11.18 -2.99 22.68
C GLN A 51 11.66 -3.66 21.40
N GLY A 52 12.05 -4.92 21.46
CA GLY A 52 12.36 -5.75 20.30
C GLY A 52 12.18 -7.21 20.65
N LEU A 53 11.65 -7.99 19.71
CA LEU A 53 11.42 -9.43 19.86
C LEU A 53 11.87 -10.12 18.58
N GLU A 54 12.63 -11.20 18.67
CA GLU A 54 13.16 -11.88 17.48
C GLU A 54 13.24 -13.39 17.72
N MET A 55 12.75 -14.16 16.75
CA MET A 55 12.92 -15.62 16.72
C MET A 55 14.07 -15.96 15.78
N HIS A 56 15.11 -16.61 16.31
CA HIS A 56 16.24 -17.06 15.50
C HIS A 56 16.66 -18.47 15.88
N GLU A 57 16.61 -19.38 14.89
CA GLU A 57 16.92 -20.82 15.06
C GLU A 57 16.18 -21.48 16.23
N GLY A 58 14.88 -21.17 16.39
CA GLY A 58 14.04 -21.72 17.45
C GLY A 58 14.30 -21.15 18.85
N LYS A 59 15.16 -20.13 18.98
CA LYS A 59 15.41 -19.39 20.23
C LYS A 59 14.74 -18.02 20.13
N LEU A 60 14.09 -17.59 21.21
CA LEU A 60 13.49 -16.26 21.33
C LEU A 60 14.47 -15.30 22.01
N TYR A 61 14.67 -14.14 21.41
CA TYR A 61 15.45 -13.05 21.95
C TYR A 61 14.56 -11.84 22.19
N GLU A 62 14.84 -11.12 23.28
CA GLU A 62 14.06 -9.95 23.67
C GLU A 62 14.99 -8.81 24.09
N SER A 63 14.67 -7.61 23.62
CA SER A 63 15.20 -6.36 24.13
C SER A 63 14.19 -5.69 25.03
N THR A 64 14.64 -5.24 26.21
CA THR A 64 13.82 -4.42 27.11
C THR A 64 14.37 -3.02 27.25
N GLY A 65 13.47 -2.04 27.35
CA GLY A 65 13.79 -0.64 27.59
C GLY A 65 13.85 -0.25 29.06
N LEU A 66 13.77 1.07 29.30
CA LEU A 66 13.91 1.79 30.58
C LEU A 66 15.37 1.97 31.04
N TYR A 67 15.74 3.22 31.35
CA TYR A 67 17.06 3.57 31.87
C TYR A 67 17.35 2.84 33.19
N GLY A 68 18.53 2.22 33.29
CA GLY A 68 18.94 1.39 34.44
C GLY A 68 18.26 0.02 34.52
N GLN A 69 17.41 -0.33 33.55
CA GLN A 69 16.67 -1.60 33.52
C GLN A 69 16.72 -2.29 32.14
N SER A 70 17.31 -1.64 31.13
CA SER A 70 17.39 -2.17 29.78
C SER A 70 18.26 -3.42 29.74
N SER A 71 17.84 -4.42 28.97
CA SER A 71 18.52 -5.71 28.92
C SER A 71 18.34 -6.41 27.59
N LEU A 72 19.31 -7.26 27.23
CA LEU A 72 19.16 -8.28 26.20
C LEU A 72 18.90 -9.63 26.87
N ARG A 73 17.88 -10.34 26.41
CA ARG A 73 17.42 -11.60 26.99
C ARG A 73 17.34 -12.68 25.94
N GLN A 74 17.62 -13.91 26.35
CA GLN A 74 17.18 -15.12 25.67
C GLN A 74 16.07 -15.72 26.53
N VAL A 75 14.92 -16.00 25.92
CA VAL A 75 13.70 -16.42 26.62
C VAL A 75 13.26 -17.77 26.07
N ASP A 76 12.75 -18.64 26.94
CA ASP A 76 12.04 -19.84 26.52
C ASP A 76 10.62 -19.45 26.07
N PRO A 77 10.26 -19.65 24.79
CA PRO A 77 8.99 -19.14 24.26
C PRO A 77 7.76 -19.88 24.83
N GLU A 78 7.92 -21.10 25.36
CA GLU A 78 6.79 -21.87 25.91
C GLU A 78 6.44 -21.44 27.33
N SER A 79 7.46 -21.22 28.17
CA SER A 79 7.31 -20.95 29.61
C SER A 79 7.47 -19.49 29.99
N GLY A 80 8.10 -18.67 29.12
CA GLY A 80 8.48 -17.29 29.43
C GLY A 80 9.70 -17.17 30.35
N GLU A 81 10.40 -18.27 30.64
CA GLU A 81 11.60 -18.24 31.49
C GLU A 81 12.75 -17.52 30.79
N VAL A 82 13.38 -16.57 31.48
CA VAL A 82 14.61 -15.93 31.01
C VAL A 82 15.78 -16.90 31.22
N LEU A 83 16.26 -17.47 30.11
CA LEU A 83 17.36 -18.44 30.10
C LEU A 83 18.72 -17.77 30.23
N ARG A 84 18.86 -16.58 29.66
CA ARG A 84 20.09 -15.78 29.71
C ARG A 84 19.74 -14.30 29.64
N ILE A 85 20.52 -13.47 30.33
CA ILE A 85 20.34 -12.02 30.36
C ILE A 85 21.67 -11.31 30.45
N THR A 86 21.80 -10.19 29.74
CA THR A 86 22.85 -9.19 29.97
C THR A 86 22.21 -7.81 30.12
N MET A 87 22.67 -7.04 31.10
CA MET A 87 22.16 -5.70 31.37
C MET A 87 22.95 -4.68 30.56
N LEU A 88 22.25 -3.67 30.04
CA LEU A 88 22.90 -2.52 29.42
C LEU A 88 23.45 -1.59 30.51
N GLU A 89 24.40 -0.72 30.13
CA GLU A 89 24.78 0.40 30.99
C GLU A 89 23.56 1.28 31.30
N ASP A 90 23.46 1.79 32.53
CA ASP A 90 22.28 2.52 33.03
C ASP A 90 21.89 3.74 32.18
N THR A 91 22.85 4.31 31.47
CA THR A 91 22.64 5.44 30.57
C THR A 91 21.89 5.05 29.31
N TYR A 92 21.93 3.79 28.88
CA TYR A 92 21.25 3.35 27.67
C TYR A 92 19.80 2.97 27.94
N PHE A 93 18.96 3.29 26.96
CA PHE A 93 17.61 2.79 26.84
C PHE A 93 17.60 1.88 25.61
N GLY A 94 17.47 0.58 25.84
CA GLY A 94 17.44 -0.44 24.77
C GLY A 94 16.16 -0.36 23.95
N GLU A 95 16.28 -0.56 22.65
CA GLU A 95 15.19 -0.54 21.68
C GLU A 95 15.20 -1.81 20.82
N GLY A 96 14.73 -1.77 19.58
CA GLY A 96 14.60 -2.92 18.68
C GLY A 96 15.88 -3.73 18.51
N ILE A 97 15.70 -5.05 18.36
CA ILE A 97 16.77 -6.00 18.07
C ILE A 97 16.49 -6.79 16.81
N THR A 98 17.54 -7.26 16.15
CA THR A 98 17.45 -8.33 15.15
C THR A 98 18.75 -9.12 15.11
N VAL A 99 18.76 -10.24 14.40
CA VAL A 99 19.95 -11.10 14.24
C VAL A 99 20.52 -10.98 12.83
N VAL A 100 21.83 -10.75 12.75
CA VAL A 100 22.59 -10.80 11.50
C VAL A 100 23.76 -11.76 11.67
N ASN A 101 23.68 -12.93 11.03
CA ASN A 101 24.60 -14.04 11.25
C ASN A 101 24.69 -14.39 12.76
N ASP A 102 25.90 -14.42 13.32
CA ASP A 102 26.15 -14.77 14.72
C ASP A 102 26.08 -13.56 15.68
N SER A 103 25.39 -12.49 15.31
CA SER A 103 25.36 -11.24 16.08
C SER A 103 23.95 -10.69 16.25
N ILE A 104 23.64 -10.26 17.48
CA ILE A 104 22.43 -9.50 17.79
C ILE A 104 22.76 -8.01 17.70
N TYR A 105 22.00 -7.30 16.88
CA TYR A 105 22.05 -5.85 16.76
C TYR A 105 20.98 -5.27 17.64
N MET A 106 21.33 -4.38 18.58
CA MET A 106 20.37 -3.71 19.46
C MET A 106 20.46 -2.19 19.29
N LEU A 107 19.34 -1.56 18.95
CA LEU A 107 19.25 -0.10 18.92
C LEU A 107 19.19 0.49 20.33
N THR A 108 19.53 1.78 20.42
CA THR A 108 19.27 2.59 21.61
C THR A 108 18.40 3.79 21.25
N TRP A 109 17.48 4.19 22.13
CA TRP A 109 16.47 5.19 21.78
C TRP A 109 17.06 6.51 21.27
N LYS A 110 17.82 7.20 22.11
CA LYS A 110 18.36 8.55 21.86
C LYS A 110 19.88 8.63 21.83
N HIS A 111 20.55 7.50 22.05
CA HIS A 111 21.99 7.46 22.17
C HIS A 111 22.70 7.33 20.83
N GLU A 112 21.96 7.12 19.73
CA GLU A 112 22.54 7.12 18.38
C GLU A 112 23.63 6.04 18.22
N ILE A 113 23.45 4.92 18.93
CA ILE A 113 24.38 3.78 18.97
C ILE A 113 23.59 2.47 18.85
N ALA A 114 24.04 1.60 17.96
CA ALA A 114 23.69 0.19 17.93
C ALA A 114 24.75 -0.60 18.70
N LEU A 115 24.31 -1.36 19.69
CA LEU A 115 25.12 -2.29 20.48
C LEU A 115 25.10 -3.64 19.79
N ILE A 116 26.27 -4.18 19.46
CA ILE A 116 26.39 -5.46 18.76
C ILE A 116 26.87 -6.50 19.76
N TYR A 117 26.06 -7.54 19.96
CA TYR A 117 26.35 -8.63 20.87
C TYR A 117 26.64 -9.91 20.10
N ASP A 118 27.61 -10.69 20.59
CA ASP A 118 27.76 -12.09 20.16
C ASP A 118 26.54 -12.89 20.60
N ILE A 119 25.90 -13.60 19.66
CA ILE A 119 24.64 -14.32 19.95
C ILE A 119 24.84 -15.51 20.90
N GLU A 120 26.03 -16.10 20.95
CA GLU A 120 26.32 -17.28 21.76
C GLU A 120 26.82 -16.92 23.17
N THR A 121 27.45 -15.75 23.36
CA THR A 121 27.97 -15.33 24.67
C THR A 121 27.24 -14.17 25.31
N PHE A 122 26.50 -13.36 24.55
CA PHE A 122 25.99 -12.03 24.96
C PHE A 122 27.10 -11.04 25.36
N ASP A 123 28.34 -11.27 24.89
CA ASP A 123 29.39 -10.27 25.03
C ASP A 123 29.17 -9.14 24.04
N LEU A 124 29.32 -7.90 24.50
CA LEU A 124 29.33 -6.73 23.62
C LEU A 124 30.60 -6.74 22.76
N VAL A 125 30.46 -6.91 21.46
CA VAL A 125 31.57 -7.02 20.51
C VAL A 125 31.88 -5.72 19.78
N ALA A 126 30.88 -4.86 19.57
CA ALA A 126 31.06 -3.58 18.92
C ALA A 126 29.94 -2.58 19.26
N ASN A 127 30.25 -1.30 19.06
CA ASN A 127 29.28 -0.21 19.05
C ASN A 127 29.36 0.48 17.68
N ILE A 128 28.23 0.65 17.01
CA ILE A 128 28.15 1.33 15.71
C ILE A 128 27.24 2.55 15.86
N SER A 129 27.72 3.73 15.48
CA SER A 129 26.91 4.95 15.55
C SER A 129 25.94 5.04 14.38
N TYR A 130 24.75 5.60 14.64
CA TYR A 130 23.79 6.00 13.62
C TYR A 130 23.17 7.34 14.00
N SER A 131 22.52 8.04 13.06
CA SER A 131 21.86 9.32 13.34
C SER A 131 20.36 9.18 13.60
N GLY A 132 19.82 9.97 14.55
CA GLY A 132 18.40 10.01 14.88
C GLY A 132 17.97 8.99 15.94
N GLU A 133 16.68 8.97 16.26
CA GLU A 133 16.14 7.96 17.18
C GLU A 133 16.09 6.58 16.52
N GLY A 134 16.23 5.52 17.33
CA GLY A 134 16.01 4.13 16.92
C GLY A 134 14.90 3.49 17.71
N TRP A 135 13.93 2.88 17.03
CA TRP A 135 12.76 2.24 17.63
C TRP A 135 12.78 0.75 17.30
N GLY A 136 12.12 0.29 16.23
CA GLY A 136 12.19 -1.10 15.78
C GLY A 136 13.33 -1.40 14.82
N LEU A 137 13.74 -2.67 14.76
CA LEU A 137 14.79 -3.16 13.89
C LEU A 137 14.43 -4.58 13.41
N CYS A 138 14.51 -4.86 12.12
CA CYS A 138 14.48 -6.22 11.58
C CYS A 138 15.52 -6.38 10.47
N PHE A 139 15.90 -7.62 10.15
CA PHE A 139 16.84 -7.92 9.07
C PHE A 139 16.12 -8.57 7.89
N ASP A 140 16.20 -7.96 6.70
CA ASP A 140 15.51 -8.47 5.51
C ASP A 140 16.31 -9.54 4.73
N GLY A 141 17.38 -10.04 5.34
CA GLY A 141 18.37 -10.94 4.71
C GLY A 141 19.52 -10.21 4.01
N THR A 142 19.43 -8.90 3.78
CA THR A 142 20.48 -8.08 3.14
C THR A 142 20.77 -6.79 3.91
N HIS A 143 19.74 -6.10 4.36
CA HIS A 143 19.78 -4.80 5.01
C HIS A 143 19.05 -4.85 6.35
N LEU A 144 19.49 -3.99 7.26
CA LEU A 144 18.74 -3.66 8.45
C LEU A 144 17.62 -2.70 8.09
N VAL A 145 16.38 -3.03 8.43
CA VAL A 145 15.23 -2.13 8.33
C VAL A 145 14.98 -1.54 9.70
N MET A 146 15.02 -0.21 9.81
CA MET A 146 14.94 0.50 11.08
C MET A 146 13.84 1.55 11.05
N SER A 147 12.96 1.53 12.06
CA SER A 147 11.97 2.57 12.33
C SER A 147 12.48 3.55 13.39
N ASN A 148 11.80 4.70 13.49
CA ASN A 148 12.15 5.77 14.44
C ASN A 148 10.91 6.51 14.97
N GLY A 149 9.72 5.90 14.89
CA GLY A 149 8.45 6.52 15.28
C GLY A 149 7.85 7.47 14.23
N THR A 150 8.51 7.71 13.10
CA THR A 150 7.90 8.40 11.94
C THR A 150 7.32 7.40 10.94
N SER A 151 6.74 7.89 9.85
CA SER A 151 6.32 7.09 8.69
C SER A 151 7.46 6.64 7.77
N GLU A 152 8.72 6.90 8.12
CA GLU A 152 9.87 6.47 7.33
C GLU A 152 10.55 5.24 7.94
N LEU A 153 10.76 4.21 7.12
CA LEU A 153 11.66 3.09 7.43
C LEU A 153 12.97 3.28 6.67
N THR A 154 14.09 3.21 7.39
CA THR A 154 15.42 3.31 6.79
C THR A 154 15.98 1.92 6.53
N LEU A 155 16.45 1.66 5.30
CA LEU A 155 17.28 0.50 5.00
C LEU A 155 18.73 0.90 5.24
N ARG A 156 19.44 0.11 6.03
CA ARG A 156 20.80 0.40 6.48
C ARG A 156 21.75 -0.74 6.19
N ASP A 157 22.99 -0.38 5.88
CA ASP A 157 24.07 -1.36 5.72
C ASP A 157 24.40 -1.97 7.09
N PRO A 158 24.41 -3.31 7.25
CA PRO A 158 24.69 -3.95 8.53
C PRO A 158 26.13 -3.77 9.01
N SER A 159 27.06 -3.37 8.14
CA SER A 159 28.47 -3.19 8.50
C SER A 159 28.76 -1.85 9.20
N ASP A 160 27.99 -0.80 8.88
CA ASP A 160 28.25 0.55 9.39
C ASP A 160 26.99 1.37 9.73
N LEU A 161 25.79 0.79 9.58
CA LEU A 161 24.48 1.41 9.82
C LEU A 161 24.20 2.65 8.95
N SER A 162 24.97 2.86 7.88
CA SER A 162 24.72 3.94 6.92
C SER A 162 23.40 3.72 6.18
N VAL A 163 22.68 4.81 5.90
CA VAL A 163 21.39 4.74 5.19
C VAL A 163 21.62 4.46 3.71
N ILE A 164 21.02 3.38 3.23
CA ILE A 164 21.02 2.96 1.83
C ILE A 164 19.82 3.57 1.10
N SER A 165 18.63 3.44 1.70
CA SER A 165 17.39 3.99 1.16
C SER A 165 16.35 4.23 2.26
N ILE A 166 15.27 4.90 1.89
CA ILE A 166 14.13 5.19 2.76
C ILE A 166 12.88 4.66 2.09
N ILE A 167 12.08 3.89 2.83
CA ILE A 167 10.72 3.50 2.48
C ILE A 167 9.77 4.45 3.20
N LYS A 168 8.86 5.09 2.46
CA LYS A 168 7.80 5.92 3.04
C LYS A 168 6.55 5.07 3.18
N VAL A 169 6.12 4.88 4.42
CA VAL A 169 4.98 4.03 4.74
C VAL A 169 3.70 4.82 4.56
N SER A 170 2.77 4.29 3.77
CA SER A 170 1.48 4.94 3.54
C SER A 170 0.33 3.96 3.38
N GLU A 171 -0.85 4.39 3.79
CA GLU A 171 -2.11 3.67 3.65
C GLU A 171 -3.10 4.55 2.88
N GLY A 172 -3.61 4.06 1.75
CA GLY A 172 -4.52 4.85 0.91
C GLY A 172 -3.95 6.20 0.45
N GLY A 173 -2.61 6.33 0.41
CA GLY A 173 -1.89 7.56 0.07
C GLY A 173 -1.66 8.53 1.24
N ALA A 174 -2.07 8.19 2.47
CA ALA A 174 -1.73 8.95 3.68
C ALA A 174 -0.58 8.30 4.43
N GLU A 175 0.37 9.10 4.93
CA GLU A 175 1.50 8.60 5.71
C GLU A 175 1.02 7.94 7.03
N VAL A 176 1.66 6.85 7.41
CA VAL A 176 1.37 6.13 8.67
C VAL A 176 2.54 6.31 9.62
N ASP A 177 2.37 7.18 10.62
CA ASP A 177 3.40 7.46 11.63
C ASP A 177 3.37 6.48 12.81
N LEU A 178 4.27 6.66 13.78
CA LEU A 178 4.38 5.89 15.02
C LEU A 178 4.75 4.41 14.79
N LEU A 179 5.45 4.13 13.70
CA LEU A 179 6.05 2.84 13.43
C LEU A 179 7.05 2.51 14.53
N ASN A 180 6.83 1.39 15.23
CA ASN A 180 7.62 0.97 16.37
C ASN A 180 8.36 -0.32 16.03
N GLU A 181 8.22 -1.36 16.86
CA GLU A 181 8.86 -2.65 16.64
C GLU A 181 8.50 -3.24 15.27
N LEU A 182 9.47 -3.93 14.66
CA LEU A 182 9.43 -4.41 13.29
C LEU A 182 9.75 -5.90 13.23
N GLU A 183 9.13 -6.60 12.27
CA GLU A 183 9.54 -7.96 11.89
C GLU A 183 9.56 -8.13 10.37
N CYS A 184 10.64 -8.70 9.85
CA CYS A 184 10.89 -8.83 8.40
C CYS A 184 10.58 -10.25 7.92
N VAL A 185 9.54 -10.43 7.10
CA VAL A 185 9.14 -11.74 6.54
C VAL A 185 9.07 -11.65 5.02
N GLY A 186 10.15 -12.09 4.35
CA GLY A 186 10.26 -12.01 2.89
C GLY A 186 10.21 -10.57 2.38
N GLU A 187 9.18 -10.23 1.60
CA GLU A 187 8.95 -8.88 1.06
C GLU A 187 7.99 -8.04 1.91
N VAL A 188 7.58 -8.56 3.08
CA VAL A 188 6.67 -7.88 4.00
C VAL A 188 7.43 -7.46 5.25
N ILE A 189 7.21 -6.22 5.67
CA ILE A 189 7.65 -5.70 6.97
C ILE A 189 6.41 -5.55 7.84
N TYR A 190 6.34 -6.30 8.94
CA TYR A 190 5.33 -6.08 9.96
C TYR A 190 5.81 -4.97 10.89
N ALA A 191 4.91 -4.09 11.30
CA ALA A 191 5.23 -3.02 12.24
C ALA A 191 4.12 -2.84 13.28
N ASN A 192 4.50 -2.76 14.55
CA ASN A 192 3.60 -2.22 15.57
C ASN A 192 3.38 -0.72 15.34
N ILE A 193 2.17 -0.24 15.60
CA ILE A 193 1.87 1.20 15.68
C ILE A 193 1.77 1.60 17.15
N TRP A 194 2.73 2.40 17.61
CA TRP A 194 2.84 2.77 19.03
C TRP A 194 1.59 3.47 19.56
N GLY A 195 1.12 3.04 20.73
CA GLY A 195 -0.08 3.58 21.37
C GLY A 195 -1.39 3.05 20.77
N SER A 196 -1.33 2.06 19.88
CA SER A 196 -2.48 1.37 19.33
C SER A 196 -2.37 -0.15 19.56
N ASN A 197 -3.45 -0.87 19.25
CA ASN A 197 -3.45 -2.34 19.19
C ASN A 197 -3.35 -2.86 17.74
N LEU A 198 -2.79 -2.06 16.84
CA LEU A 198 -2.69 -2.40 15.42
C LEU A 198 -1.26 -2.84 15.06
N ILE A 199 -1.20 -3.83 14.18
CA ILE A 199 0.00 -4.21 13.43
C ILE A 199 -0.31 -4.01 11.96
N ILE A 200 0.60 -3.39 11.22
CA ILE A 200 0.47 -3.23 9.77
C ILE A 200 1.47 -4.11 9.04
N ALA A 201 1.04 -4.72 7.94
CA ALA A 201 1.91 -5.43 7.00
C ALA A 201 2.24 -4.49 5.85
N ILE A 202 3.52 -4.16 5.68
CA ILE A 202 4.01 -3.16 4.73
C ILE A 202 4.72 -3.87 3.60
N ASP A 203 4.36 -3.55 2.35
CA ASP A 203 5.11 -3.99 1.18
C ASP A 203 6.48 -3.28 1.16
N LYS A 204 7.57 -4.05 1.29
CA LYS A 204 8.93 -3.49 1.35
C LYS A 204 9.31 -2.68 0.12
N SER A 205 8.79 -3.06 -1.06
CA SER A 205 9.16 -2.43 -2.33
C SER A 205 8.53 -1.04 -2.51
N SER A 206 7.30 -0.85 -2.04
CA SER A 206 6.50 0.34 -2.29
C SER A 206 6.23 1.19 -1.05
N GLY A 207 6.31 0.60 0.15
CA GLY A 207 5.90 1.23 1.41
C GLY A 207 4.38 1.28 1.61
N ASN A 208 3.59 0.68 0.72
CA ASN A 208 2.14 0.64 0.92
C ASN A 208 1.79 -0.40 1.99
N VAL A 209 0.85 -0.03 2.87
CA VAL A 209 0.22 -0.99 3.78
C VAL A 209 -0.63 -1.95 2.96
N LEU A 210 -0.32 -3.24 3.05
CA LEU A 210 -1.02 -4.34 2.40
C LEU A 210 -2.25 -4.75 3.21
N GLN A 211 -2.07 -4.88 4.52
CA GLN A 211 -3.05 -5.41 5.46
C GLN A 211 -2.83 -4.78 6.83
N THR A 212 -3.92 -4.68 7.60
CA THR A 212 -3.88 -4.24 9.00
C THR A 212 -4.47 -5.32 9.88
N VAL A 213 -3.77 -5.68 10.96
CA VAL A 213 -4.19 -6.65 11.96
C VAL A 213 -4.64 -5.90 13.21
N ASP A 214 -5.86 -6.19 13.67
CA ASP A 214 -6.37 -5.71 14.96
C ASP A 214 -6.11 -6.75 16.06
N ALA A 215 -5.13 -6.44 16.93
CA ALA A 215 -4.72 -7.29 18.04
C ALA A 215 -5.32 -6.83 19.39
N SER A 216 -6.38 -6.02 19.39
CA SER A 216 -7.01 -5.49 20.61
C SER A 216 -7.50 -6.58 21.57
N SER A 217 -7.85 -7.74 21.05
CA SER A 217 -8.25 -8.90 21.85
C SER A 217 -7.12 -9.45 22.73
N LEU A 218 -5.85 -9.22 22.37
CA LEU A 218 -4.70 -9.71 23.14
C LEU A 218 -4.43 -8.87 24.40
N SER A 219 -4.73 -7.57 24.35
CA SER A 219 -4.56 -6.67 25.51
C SER A 219 -5.57 -6.91 26.64
N LEU A 220 -6.57 -7.78 26.43
CA LEU A 220 -7.60 -8.05 27.42
C LEU A 220 -7.02 -8.81 28.63
N GLY A 221 -7.04 -8.16 29.80
CA GLY A 221 -6.51 -8.73 31.04
C GLY A 221 -5.08 -8.30 31.35
N GLU A 222 -4.46 -7.53 30.46
CA GLU A 222 -3.18 -6.88 30.70
C GLU A 222 -3.34 -5.59 31.52
N SER A 223 -2.20 -5.04 31.96
CA SER A 223 -2.17 -3.82 32.78
C SER A 223 -2.91 -2.65 32.13
N GLU A 224 -3.67 -1.89 32.93
CA GLU A 224 -4.30 -0.64 32.49
C GLU A 224 -3.32 0.55 32.45
N ASP A 225 -2.03 0.34 32.74
CA ASP A 225 -1.01 1.39 32.58
C ASP A 225 -0.96 1.83 31.11
N PRO A 226 -1.07 3.14 30.82
CA PRO A 226 -1.04 3.65 29.44
C PRO A 226 0.27 3.36 28.70
N ASN A 227 1.34 2.98 29.39
CA ASN A 227 2.61 2.56 28.78
C ASN A 227 2.67 1.05 28.50
N SER A 228 1.72 0.26 29.02
CA SER A 228 1.63 -1.18 28.81
C SER A 228 0.93 -1.53 27.49
N VAL A 229 1.55 -1.10 26.39
CA VAL A 229 1.00 -1.21 25.02
C VAL A 229 1.55 -2.41 24.27
N LEU A 230 0.80 -2.88 23.26
CA LEU A 230 1.26 -3.85 22.28
C LEU A 230 2.60 -3.41 21.66
N ASN A 231 3.62 -4.26 21.73
CA ASN A 231 4.94 -4.03 21.13
C ASN A 231 5.77 -5.33 21.21
N GLY A 232 6.32 -5.78 20.08
CA GLY A 232 7.07 -7.03 19.97
C GLY A 232 6.38 -8.01 19.01
N ILE A 233 7.05 -8.34 17.91
CA ILE A 233 6.58 -9.23 16.84
C ILE A 233 7.75 -10.14 16.48
N ALA A 234 7.57 -11.46 16.59
CA ALA A 234 8.62 -12.39 16.18
C ALA A 234 8.04 -13.54 15.35
N TYR A 235 8.60 -13.79 14.17
CA TYR A 235 8.11 -14.76 13.20
C TYR A 235 8.69 -16.16 13.45
N LEU A 236 7.79 -17.15 13.54
CA LEU A 236 8.12 -18.56 13.65
C LEU A 236 7.88 -19.27 12.31
N SER A 237 8.96 -19.37 11.53
CA SER A 237 8.93 -19.87 10.15
C SER A 237 8.40 -21.31 10.00
N GLU A 238 8.60 -22.16 11.01
CA GLU A 238 8.22 -23.57 11.00
C GLU A 238 6.70 -23.77 10.96
N SER A 239 5.95 -22.80 11.45
CA SER A 239 4.49 -22.85 11.56
C SER A 239 3.77 -21.70 10.88
N ASP A 240 4.50 -20.81 10.21
CA ASP A 240 3.97 -19.57 9.62
C ASP A 240 3.10 -18.78 10.61
N ALA A 241 3.70 -18.51 11.77
CA ALA A 241 3.03 -17.91 12.92
C ALA A 241 3.89 -16.80 13.54
N PHE A 242 3.29 -15.99 14.40
CA PHE A 242 3.95 -14.87 15.05
C PHE A 242 3.77 -14.95 16.55
N PHE A 243 4.83 -14.73 17.31
CA PHE A 243 4.73 -14.36 18.71
C PHE A 243 4.47 -12.85 18.81
N LEU A 244 3.42 -12.50 19.53
CA LEU A 244 3.06 -11.12 19.86
C LEU A 244 3.03 -10.94 21.36
N THR A 245 3.54 -9.80 21.83
CA THR A 245 3.51 -9.41 23.25
C THR A 245 3.36 -7.89 23.39
N GLY A 246 3.55 -7.37 24.60
CA GLY A 246 3.58 -5.95 24.85
C GLY A 246 4.40 -5.58 26.07
N LYS A 247 4.53 -4.27 26.26
CA LYS A 247 5.31 -3.68 27.35
C LYS A 247 4.64 -4.04 28.68
N ASN A 248 5.38 -4.72 29.55
CA ASN A 248 4.91 -5.21 30.84
C ASN A 248 3.70 -6.17 30.75
N TRP A 249 3.46 -6.78 29.59
CA TRP A 249 2.41 -7.78 29.46
C TRP A 249 2.79 -9.04 30.23
N SER A 250 1.79 -9.71 30.78
CA SER A 250 1.88 -10.98 31.49
C SER A 250 1.84 -12.19 30.56
N SER A 251 1.50 -11.94 29.31
CA SER A 251 1.24 -12.95 28.29
C SER A 251 1.97 -12.62 27.00
N MET A 252 2.43 -13.66 26.33
CA MET A 252 2.88 -13.66 24.94
C MET A 252 2.01 -14.66 24.16
N HIS A 253 1.59 -14.29 22.97
CA HIS A 253 0.61 -15.04 22.19
C HIS A 253 1.22 -15.52 20.89
N LEU A 254 1.14 -16.82 20.63
CA LEU A 254 1.38 -17.35 19.29
C LEU A 254 0.11 -17.18 18.47
N VAL A 255 0.21 -16.48 17.35
CA VAL A 255 -0.91 -16.17 16.47
C VAL A 255 -0.61 -16.51 15.02
N SER A 256 -1.65 -16.68 14.23
CA SER A 256 -1.56 -16.70 12.76
C SER A 256 -2.42 -15.58 12.18
N PHE A 257 -1.97 -15.02 11.07
CA PHE A 257 -2.75 -14.07 10.28
C PHE A 257 -3.37 -14.84 9.12
N ALA A 258 -4.66 -14.61 8.87
CA ALA A 258 -5.32 -15.22 7.72
C ALA A 258 -4.66 -14.74 6.42
N SER A 259 -3.96 -15.63 5.73
CA SER A 259 -3.53 -15.34 4.36
C SER A 259 -4.79 -15.37 3.49
N GLU A 260 -5.17 -14.25 2.88
CA GLU A 260 -6.02 -14.33 1.70
C GLU A 260 -5.26 -15.18 0.68
N VAL A 261 -5.70 -16.43 0.49
CA VAL A 261 -5.27 -17.22 -0.66
C VAL A 261 -5.77 -16.46 -1.87
N GLN A 262 -4.91 -15.61 -2.44
CA GLN A 262 -5.07 -15.21 -3.83
C GLN A 262 -4.89 -16.48 -4.63
N GLU A 263 -6.00 -17.17 -4.90
CA GLU A 263 -6.06 -18.05 -6.06
C GLU A 263 -5.62 -17.18 -7.24
N ASP A 264 -4.52 -17.58 -7.88
CA ASP A 264 -3.95 -16.93 -9.06
C ASP A 264 -4.99 -16.91 -10.20
N GLU A 265 -5.94 -15.98 -10.16
CA GLU A 265 -6.80 -15.60 -11.29
C GLU A 265 -6.01 -14.74 -12.31
N SER A 266 -4.71 -14.57 -12.08
CA SER A 266 -3.81 -13.74 -12.89
C SER A 266 -3.64 -14.27 -14.32
N GLU A 267 -3.67 -15.59 -14.54
CA GLU A 267 -3.59 -16.15 -15.89
C GLU A 267 -4.89 -15.97 -16.68
N SER A 268 -6.06 -16.20 -16.06
CA SER A 268 -7.34 -16.07 -16.77
C SER A 268 -7.68 -14.62 -17.09
N ASP A 269 -7.44 -13.69 -16.17
CA ASP A 269 -7.74 -12.28 -16.38
C ASP A 269 -6.76 -11.63 -17.36
N SER A 270 -5.48 -11.99 -17.34
CA SER A 270 -4.54 -11.49 -18.36
C SER A 270 -4.90 -11.97 -19.76
N LEU A 271 -5.38 -13.22 -19.90
CA LEU A 271 -5.87 -13.77 -21.16
C LEU A 271 -7.14 -13.06 -21.63
N ILE A 272 -8.10 -12.84 -20.73
CA ILE A 272 -9.36 -12.15 -21.05
C ILE A 272 -9.08 -10.69 -21.43
N ILE A 273 -8.24 -9.97 -20.68
CA ILE A 273 -7.86 -8.58 -20.97
C ILE A 273 -7.07 -8.49 -22.29
N SER A 274 -6.17 -9.44 -22.56
CA SER A 274 -5.43 -9.53 -23.83
C SER A 274 -6.37 -9.79 -25.02
N ILE A 275 -7.33 -10.72 -24.87
CA ILE A 275 -8.34 -11.02 -25.89
C ILE A 275 -9.26 -9.80 -26.12
N LEU A 276 -9.77 -9.17 -25.06
CA LEU A 276 -10.65 -8.02 -25.16
C LEU A 276 -9.94 -6.80 -25.77
N SER A 277 -8.69 -6.53 -25.38
CA SER A 277 -7.89 -5.44 -25.94
C SER A 277 -7.52 -5.66 -27.41
N ALA A 278 -7.34 -6.91 -27.84
CA ALA A 278 -7.12 -7.24 -29.25
C ALA A 278 -8.38 -7.10 -30.12
N ILE A 279 -9.57 -7.33 -29.53
CA ILE A 279 -10.85 -7.35 -30.27
C ILE A 279 -11.51 -5.96 -30.33
N TRP A 280 -11.28 -5.09 -29.33
CA TRP A 280 -11.88 -3.74 -29.27
C TRP A 280 -11.58 -2.86 -30.50
N PRO A 281 -10.33 -2.82 -31.04
CA PRO A 281 -10.03 -2.06 -32.27
C PRO A 281 -10.81 -2.57 -33.48
N ILE A 282 -11.09 -3.88 -33.55
CA ILE A 282 -11.84 -4.49 -34.65
C ILE A 282 -13.30 -4.04 -34.62
N PHE A 283 -13.91 -4.00 -33.43
CA PHE A 283 -15.27 -3.46 -33.27
C PHE A 283 -15.34 -1.97 -33.60
N LEU A 284 -14.35 -1.18 -33.20
CA LEU A 284 -14.27 0.24 -33.56
C LEU A 284 -14.15 0.45 -35.08
N ILE A 285 -13.32 -0.33 -35.76
CA ILE A 285 -13.19 -0.29 -37.22
C ILE A 285 -14.49 -0.74 -37.89
N ALA A 286 -15.12 -1.81 -37.42
CA ALA A 286 -16.41 -2.28 -37.95
C ALA A 286 -17.52 -1.24 -37.77
N ALA A 287 -17.62 -0.63 -36.58
CA ALA A 287 -18.56 0.46 -36.30
C ALA A 287 -18.30 1.68 -37.19
N LEU A 288 -17.04 2.04 -37.41
CA LEU A 288 -16.65 3.13 -38.32
C LEU A 288 -17.04 2.82 -39.77
N ILE A 289 -16.84 1.59 -40.25
CA ILE A 289 -17.23 1.15 -41.60
C ILE A 289 -18.76 1.20 -41.76
N ILE A 290 -19.51 0.71 -40.78
CA ILE A 290 -20.98 0.76 -40.79
C ILE A 290 -21.47 2.22 -40.83
N PHE A 291 -20.86 3.09 -40.02
CA PHE A 291 -21.18 4.51 -39.98
C PHE A 291 -20.86 5.20 -41.32
N LEU A 292 -19.69 4.96 -41.91
CA LEU A 292 -19.33 5.54 -43.21
C LEU A 292 -20.19 4.99 -44.36
N SER A 293 -20.59 3.72 -44.29
CA SER A 293 -21.49 3.09 -45.26
C SER A 293 -22.91 3.67 -45.17
N SER A 294 -23.43 3.89 -43.95
CA SER A 294 -24.74 4.51 -43.75
C SER A 294 -24.77 5.97 -44.23
N MET A 295 -23.67 6.72 -44.05
CA MET A 295 -23.51 8.06 -44.63
C MET A 295 -23.53 8.06 -46.16
N ARG A 296 -22.89 7.08 -46.81
CA ARG A 296 -22.95 6.93 -48.28
C ARG A 296 -24.37 6.61 -48.75
N LEU A 297 -25.07 5.71 -48.05
CA LEU A 297 -26.45 5.36 -48.35
C LEU A 297 -27.39 6.56 -48.22
N LEU A 298 -27.20 7.36 -47.17
CA LEU A 298 -27.94 8.60 -46.94
C LEU A 298 -27.67 9.62 -48.05
N SER A 299 -26.42 9.76 -48.51
CA SER A 299 -26.06 10.65 -49.63
C SER A 299 -26.71 10.21 -50.95
N ALA A 300 -26.74 8.89 -51.22
CA ALA A 300 -27.35 8.33 -52.42
C ALA A 300 -28.87 8.49 -52.40
N PHE A 301 -29.50 8.28 -51.24
CA PHE A 301 -30.93 8.51 -51.04
C PHE A 301 -31.30 9.99 -51.22
N MET A 302 -30.51 10.91 -50.65
CA MET A 302 -30.70 12.34 -50.85
C MET A 302 -30.52 12.76 -52.32
N GLY A 303 -29.51 12.21 -53.01
CA GLY A 303 -29.32 12.42 -54.45
C GLY A 303 -30.50 11.91 -55.29
N PHE A 304 -31.04 10.75 -54.96
CA PHE A 304 -32.24 10.18 -55.59
C PHE A 304 -33.48 11.05 -55.35
N LEU A 305 -33.66 11.57 -54.13
CA LEU A 305 -34.75 12.46 -53.78
C LEU A 305 -34.67 13.79 -54.55
N ILE A 306 -33.46 14.36 -54.68
CA ILE A 306 -33.21 15.57 -55.47
C ILE A 306 -33.54 15.34 -56.96
N LEU A 307 -33.18 14.17 -57.51
CA LEU A 307 -33.53 13.78 -58.88
C LEU A 307 -35.05 13.65 -59.08
N LEU A 308 -35.78 13.12 -58.10
CA LEU A 308 -37.25 13.05 -58.14
C LEU A 308 -37.92 14.43 -58.12
N ILE A 309 -37.35 15.38 -57.38
CA ILE A 309 -37.86 16.76 -57.28
C ILE A 309 -37.56 17.54 -58.56
N THR A 310 -36.35 17.41 -59.11
CA THR A 310 -35.93 18.12 -60.34
C THR A 310 -36.61 17.61 -61.60
N LYS A 311 -36.95 16.32 -61.68
CA LYS A 311 -37.69 15.74 -62.83
C LYS A 311 -39.19 16.05 -62.83
N ARG A 312 -39.73 16.64 -61.75
CA ARG A 312 -41.16 16.96 -61.57
C ARG A 312 -41.51 18.43 -61.81
N GLN A 313 -40.59 19.28 -62.24
CA GLN A 313 -40.91 20.64 -62.69
C GLN A 313 -41.35 20.58 -64.16
N PRO A 314 -42.66 20.74 -64.49
CA PRO A 314 -43.05 21.03 -65.87
C PRO A 314 -42.52 22.41 -66.26
N GLU A 315 -41.93 22.53 -67.44
CA GLU A 315 -41.53 23.81 -68.03
C GLU A 315 -42.71 24.79 -67.99
N GLN A 316 -42.52 25.92 -67.29
CA GLN A 316 -43.47 27.02 -67.28
C GLN A 316 -43.27 27.84 -68.59
N PRO A 317 -44.32 28.18 -69.35
CA PRO A 317 -44.17 28.94 -70.60
C PRO A 317 -43.67 30.37 -70.33
N ARG A 318 -42.75 30.86 -71.17
CA ARG A 318 -42.21 32.23 -71.12
C ARG A 318 -43.34 33.27 -71.25
N GLU A 319 -43.49 34.10 -70.24
CA GLU A 319 -44.29 35.32 -70.31
C GLU A 319 -43.40 36.47 -70.83
N ILE A 320 -43.86 37.11 -71.90
CA ILE A 320 -43.15 38.19 -72.62
C ILE A 320 -43.39 39.52 -71.89
N SER A 321 -42.31 40.26 -71.67
CA SER A 321 -42.22 41.52 -70.95
C SER A 321 -43.07 42.65 -71.55
N ASN A 322 -43.81 43.36 -70.69
CA ASN A 322 -44.38 44.68 -71.00
C ASN A 322 -43.29 45.76 -70.97
N ILE A 323 -43.18 46.52 -72.07
CA ILE A 323 -42.47 47.80 -72.17
C ILE A 323 -43.51 48.93 -72.01
N PRO A 324 -43.28 49.99 -71.22
CA PRO A 324 -44.18 51.13 -71.16
C PRO A 324 -43.83 52.27 -72.14
N SER A 325 -44.91 52.91 -72.61
CA SER A 325 -45.10 54.29 -73.11
C SER A 325 -44.37 54.77 -74.36
N GLN A 326 -45.13 55.18 -75.40
CA GLN A 326 -45.47 56.60 -75.60
C GLN A 326 -46.55 56.83 -76.68
N GLU A 327 -47.27 57.94 -76.51
CA GLU A 327 -48.37 58.52 -77.28
C GLU A 327 -48.01 58.90 -78.74
N ALA A 328 -49.01 58.89 -79.64
CA ALA A 328 -49.37 60.04 -80.50
C ALA A 328 -50.58 59.72 -81.43
N GLU A 329 -51.59 60.59 -81.34
CA GLU A 329 -52.41 61.19 -82.42
C GLU A 329 -53.58 60.45 -83.14
N GLU A 330 -54.71 61.20 -83.16
CA GLU A 330 -55.88 61.25 -84.09
C GLU A 330 -56.84 60.04 -84.14
N GLN A 331 -58.17 60.14 -83.96
CA GLN A 331 -59.19 61.20 -84.03
C GLN A 331 -60.33 60.88 -83.03
#